data_AF-A0A2E4IFD7-F1
#
_entry.id   AF-A0A2E4IFD7-F1
#
_cell.length_a   1.000
_cell.length_b   1.000
_cell.length_c   1.000
_cell.angle_alpha   90.00
_cell.angle_beta   90.00
_cell.angle_gamma   90.00
#
_symmetry.space_group_name_H-M   'P 1'
#
loop_
_entity.id
_entity.type
_entity.pdbx_description
1 polymer ?
#
loop_
_entity_poly.entity_id
_entity_poly.type
_entity_poly.pdbx_seq_one_letter_code
_entity_poly.pdbx_strand_id
1 'polypeptide(L)'
;MSSQSRKVFYNSNSAEKEPYSWKEIDVIIGGYNDRFGSNVAIDNNTVLIGSPNFNNNRGIAYIYDFNERSVPIATLVSDNINTNESLFGNSVAIFDTHVVISAPYESYDDLQKTGSVYIFEKDISGNWIQKKRITNPSQKEYDYFGHSIAIHKNNIVVSAINNDDNDRSGFVYVYNIDDYNNVNLESTLISNYSDDSFGSCINIYDDMIVVGAPRSNNSKGTVYIYRYNDTLSWILEYTLGSLFSKENSFFGFSLSLYETNLIVGSYGQDRIEIFNLVSNSNLIHWTNTHNIHLDNNSLFGYSVTINNNFIVIGAPNSNFDEGARANAGAIYLYEISGNVLVNEKYFIGNNSSNSFGTNIALSNNNLVVSDPNGVNDDFSFRPVYFYNYSSGFLYPEPEPEPEPEPEPEPEPEPQPEPEPQPEPQPEPERSPEPEPQPEPEPQPEPQPEPQPEPEPAPEPQPEPEPQPEPEPQPEPEPEPESEPEPNPEPSPEPEPEPEPEPEPEIVVIDNVVIYWNKIDESGNFVKDYSIYNYGENGIV
;
A
#
# COMPACT_ATOMS: atom_id res chain seq x y z
N MET A 1 -41.72 25.87 11.12
CA MET A 1 -41.35 27.12 10.43
C MET A 1 -39.92 26.98 9.93
N SER A 2 -39.76 27.18 8.63
CA SER A 2 -38.54 27.22 7.79
C SER A 2 -37.45 26.17 7.98
N SER A 3 -37.57 25.08 7.21
CA SER A 3 -36.44 24.39 6.58
C SER A 3 -35.71 25.36 5.64
N GLN A 4 -34.43 25.65 5.90
CA GLN A 4 -33.57 26.22 4.87
C GLN A 4 -32.97 25.08 4.06
N SER A 5 -33.43 25.00 2.82
CA SER A 5 -32.83 24.28 1.70
C SER A 5 -31.37 24.68 1.53
N ARG A 6 -30.43 23.77 1.84
CA ARG A 6 -29.09 23.83 1.26
C ARG A 6 -29.21 23.37 -0.19
N LYS A 7 -29.03 24.33 -1.11
CA LYS A 7 -28.91 24.07 -2.54
C LYS A 7 -27.66 23.21 -2.77
N VAL A 8 -27.85 22.04 -3.38
CA VAL A 8 -26.79 21.27 -4.01
C VAL A 8 -26.40 22.01 -5.29
N PHE A 9 -25.14 22.38 -5.43
CA PHE A 9 -24.63 23.02 -6.64
C PHE A 9 -24.40 21.95 -7.71
N TYR A 10 -25.24 21.95 -8.75
CA TYR A 10 -24.81 21.52 -10.08
C TYR A 10 -23.88 22.61 -10.62
N ASN A 11 -22.62 22.30 -10.89
CA ASN A 11 -21.81 23.18 -11.73
C ASN A 11 -22.09 22.86 -13.21
N SER A 12 -23.24 23.34 -13.70
CA SER A 12 -23.46 23.56 -15.13
C SER A 12 -23.78 25.05 -15.33
N ASN A 13 -22.91 25.71 -16.09
CA ASN A 13 -23.02 27.11 -16.57
C ASN A 13 -22.69 28.27 -15.61
N SER A 14 -21.48 28.29 -15.07
CA SER A 14 -20.76 29.57 -14.92
C SER A 14 -19.34 29.43 -15.46
N ALA A 15 -18.99 30.25 -16.46
CA ALA A 15 -17.68 30.29 -17.09
C ALA A 15 -16.68 31.10 -16.24
N GLU A 16 -16.66 30.85 -14.93
CA GLU A 16 -15.50 31.16 -14.09
C GLU A 16 -14.85 29.81 -13.80
N LYS A 17 -13.75 29.53 -14.49
CA LYS A 17 -12.88 28.40 -14.15
C LYS A 17 -12.42 28.63 -12.72
N GLU A 18 -12.97 27.86 -11.78
CA GLU A 18 -12.37 27.67 -10.46
C GLU A 18 -10.89 27.36 -10.71
N PRO A 19 -9.95 28.23 -10.33
CA PRO A 19 -8.55 28.01 -10.66
C PRO A 19 -8.10 26.69 -10.02
N TYR A 20 -8.58 26.33 -8.83
CA TYR A 20 -8.13 25.12 -8.15
C TYR A 20 -9.21 24.03 -8.18
N SER A 21 -8.97 22.99 -8.98
CA SER A 21 -9.92 21.88 -9.07
C SER A 21 -9.27 20.54 -9.35
N TRP A 22 -9.78 19.52 -8.67
CA TRP A 22 -9.62 18.13 -9.04
C TRP A 22 -10.34 17.87 -10.37
N LYS A 23 -9.65 17.21 -11.29
CA LYS A 23 -10.17 16.84 -12.60
C LYS A 23 -9.88 15.38 -12.87
N GLU A 24 -10.89 14.64 -13.35
CA GLU A 24 -10.67 13.33 -13.96
C GLU A 24 -9.89 13.52 -15.27
N ILE A 25 -8.74 12.87 -15.36
CA ILE A 25 -7.84 13.01 -16.51
C ILE A 25 -7.76 11.75 -17.35
N ASP A 26 -8.04 10.58 -16.78
CA ASP A 26 -8.10 9.33 -17.53
C ASP A 26 -8.83 8.23 -16.76
N VAL A 27 -9.23 7.18 -17.49
CA VAL A 27 -9.80 5.95 -16.94
C VAL A 27 -9.19 4.76 -17.66
N ILE A 28 -8.53 3.88 -16.91
CA ILE A 28 -7.99 2.62 -17.43
C ILE A 28 -8.94 1.48 -17.08
N ILE A 29 -9.13 0.56 -18.02
CA ILE A 29 -10.04 -0.57 -17.87
C ILE A 29 -9.24 -1.87 -17.86
N GLY A 30 -9.44 -2.69 -16.83
CA GLY A 30 -8.87 -4.02 -16.74
C GLY A 30 -9.61 -5.11 -17.53
N GLY A 31 -9.06 -6.32 -17.48
CA GLY A 31 -9.61 -7.49 -18.16
C GLY A 31 -10.89 -8.03 -17.51
N TYR A 32 -11.57 -8.93 -18.23
CA TYR A 32 -12.77 -9.58 -17.71
C TYR A 32 -12.42 -10.46 -16.49
N ASN A 33 -13.10 -10.25 -15.36
CA ASN A 33 -12.95 -11.03 -14.13
C ASN A 33 -11.56 -11.07 -13.48
N ASP A 34 -10.61 -10.25 -13.90
CA ASP A 34 -9.26 -10.23 -13.33
C ASP A 34 -9.14 -9.47 -11.99
N ARG A 35 -10.23 -8.81 -11.58
CA ARG A 35 -10.29 -7.89 -10.45
C ARG A 35 -9.23 -6.76 -10.51
N PHE A 36 -8.97 -6.21 -11.69
CA PHE A 36 -8.13 -5.02 -11.86
C PHE A 36 -8.59 -3.87 -10.96
N GLY A 37 -7.62 -3.22 -10.30
CA GLY A 37 -7.90 -2.20 -9.30
C GLY A 37 -8.37 -2.74 -7.95
N SER A 38 -8.22 -4.04 -7.69
CA SER A 38 -8.49 -4.62 -6.35
C SER A 38 -7.66 -3.97 -5.26
N ASN A 39 -6.47 -3.53 -5.61
CA ASN A 39 -5.61 -2.71 -4.78
C ASN A 39 -4.78 -1.81 -5.69
N VAL A 40 -4.52 -0.58 -5.24
CA VAL A 40 -3.78 0.43 -5.98
C VAL A 40 -2.83 1.13 -5.04
N ALA A 41 -1.65 1.48 -5.55
CA ALA A 41 -0.68 2.30 -4.83
C ALA A 41 -0.05 3.30 -5.81
N ILE A 42 0.34 4.47 -5.32
CA ILE A 42 1.02 5.49 -6.10
C ILE A 42 2.13 6.10 -5.27
N ASP A 43 3.29 6.27 -5.89
CA ASP A 43 4.33 7.16 -5.40
C ASP A 43 4.84 8.04 -6.53
N ASN A 44 4.76 9.35 -6.31
CA ASN A 44 4.99 10.38 -7.32
C ASN A 44 4.15 10.15 -8.59
N ASN A 45 4.79 9.69 -9.67
CA ASN A 45 4.15 9.37 -10.94
C ASN A 45 4.09 7.86 -11.20
N THR A 46 4.59 7.00 -10.32
CA THR A 46 4.53 5.55 -10.55
C THR A 46 3.27 5.00 -9.91
N VAL A 47 2.39 4.41 -10.71
CA VAL A 47 1.13 3.80 -10.25
C VAL A 47 1.23 2.29 -10.37
N LEU A 48 0.93 1.59 -9.28
CA LEU A 48 0.90 0.14 -9.20
C LEU A 48 -0.54 -0.32 -9.01
N ILE A 49 -1.00 -1.24 -9.87
CA ILE A 49 -2.38 -1.74 -9.88
C ILE A 49 -2.36 -3.27 -9.84
N GLY A 50 -3.03 -3.85 -8.84
CA GLY A 50 -3.19 -5.30 -8.71
C GLY A 50 -4.44 -5.84 -9.42
N SER A 51 -4.30 -7.02 -10.02
CA SER A 51 -5.36 -7.84 -10.65
C SER A 51 -5.27 -9.29 -10.15
N PRO A 52 -5.63 -9.58 -8.89
CA PRO A 52 -5.40 -10.87 -8.26
C PRO A 52 -6.15 -12.04 -8.90
N ASN A 53 -7.23 -11.78 -9.65
CA ASN A 53 -8.03 -12.83 -10.27
C ASN A 53 -7.62 -13.14 -11.72
N PHE A 54 -6.60 -12.46 -12.23
CA PHE A 54 -6.07 -12.71 -13.56
C PHE A 54 -5.64 -14.18 -13.73
N ASN A 55 -5.95 -14.75 -14.89
CA ASN A 55 -5.57 -16.12 -15.29
C ASN A 55 -5.81 -17.17 -14.20
N ASN A 56 -7.09 -17.47 -13.91
CA ASN A 56 -7.50 -18.42 -12.88
C ASN A 56 -6.90 -18.12 -11.50
N ASN A 57 -7.05 -16.86 -11.05
CA ASN A 57 -6.56 -16.41 -9.74
C ASN A 57 -5.04 -16.51 -9.55
N ARG A 58 -4.26 -16.72 -10.62
CA ARG A 58 -2.79 -16.62 -10.54
C ARG A 58 -2.35 -15.20 -10.22
N GLY A 59 -3.10 -14.22 -10.72
CA GLY A 59 -2.87 -12.82 -10.42
C GLY A 59 -1.74 -12.18 -11.25
N ILE A 60 -1.78 -10.86 -11.32
CA ILE A 60 -0.83 -10.01 -12.05
C ILE A 60 -0.85 -8.61 -11.45
N ALA A 61 0.24 -7.85 -11.60
CA ALA A 61 0.26 -6.44 -11.27
C ALA A 61 0.81 -5.61 -12.43
N TYR A 62 0.26 -4.42 -12.61
CA TYR A 62 0.63 -3.50 -13.68
C TYR A 62 1.25 -2.23 -13.10
N ILE A 63 2.30 -1.74 -13.74
CA ILE A 63 2.90 -0.44 -13.42
C ILE A 63 2.59 0.50 -14.56
N TYR A 64 2.03 1.66 -14.24
CA TYR A 64 1.76 2.75 -15.16
C TYR A 64 2.58 3.98 -14.76
N ASP A 65 2.96 4.78 -15.75
CA ASP A 65 3.32 6.16 -15.49
C ASP A 65 2.02 6.98 -15.36
N PHE A 66 1.95 7.82 -14.33
CA PHE A 66 0.80 8.67 -14.10
C PHE A 66 0.66 9.59 -15.29
N ASN A 67 1.68 10.27 -15.80
CA ASN A 67 1.47 11.15 -16.94
C ASN A 67 1.23 10.40 -18.27
N GLU A 68 1.72 9.17 -18.42
CA GLU A 68 1.58 8.34 -19.62
C GLU A 68 0.87 6.99 -19.35
N ARG A 69 -0.46 6.99 -19.46
CA ARG A 69 -1.34 5.88 -19.03
C ARG A 69 -1.78 4.91 -20.11
N SER A 70 -1.46 5.19 -21.38
CA SER A 70 -2.03 4.43 -22.52
C SER A 70 -1.64 2.95 -22.51
N VAL A 71 -0.48 2.62 -21.95
CA VAL A 71 -0.01 1.25 -21.75
C VAL A 71 0.75 1.15 -20.42
N PRO A 72 0.77 -0.02 -19.77
CA PRO A 72 1.62 -0.23 -18.62
C PRO A 72 3.09 -0.17 -19.04
N ILE A 73 3.91 0.54 -18.25
CA ILE A 73 5.38 0.57 -18.43
C ILE A 73 6.04 -0.74 -17.98
N ALA A 74 5.36 -1.51 -17.11
CA ALA A 74 5.77 -2.86 -16.77
C ALA A 74 4.58 -3.72 -16.31
N THR A 75 4.76 -5.03 -16.43
CA THR A 75 3.81 -6.02 -15.93
C THR A 75 4.58 -7.03 -15.09
N LEU A 76 4.13 -7.23 -13.86
CA LEU A 76 4.80 -8.04 -12.85
C LEU A 76 3.97 -9.28 -12.55
N VAL A 77 4.63 -10.42 -12.48
CA VAL A 77 4.05 -11.73 -12.18
C VAL A 77 4.93 -12.45 -11.18
N SER A 78 4.35 -13.39 -10.44
CA SER A 78 5.12 -14.34 -9.62
C SER A 78 5.96 -15.25 -10.52
N ASP A 79 7.22 -15.47 -10.12
CA ASP A 79 8.13 -16.45 -10.72
C ASP A 79 7.80 -17.90 -10.33
N ASN A 80 6.92 -18.10 -9.34
CA ASN A 80 6.47 -19.41 -8.91
C ASN A 80 5.40 -19.97 -9.87
N ILE A 81 5.88 -20.54 -10.97
CA ILE A 81 5.04 -21.09 -12.05
C ILE A 81 4.19 -22.31 -11.64
N ASN A 82 4.48 -22.94 -10.50
CA ASN A 82 3.82 -24.16 -10.06
C ASN A 82 2.57 -23.89 -9.21
N THR A 83 2.26 -22.62 -8.93
CA THR A 83 1.11 -22.24 -8.13
C THR A 83 -0.02 -21.73 -9.00
N ASN A 84 -1.19 -22.34 -8.84
CA ASN A 84 -2.45 -21.80 -9.32
C ASN A 84 -3.13 -21.09 -8.15
N GLU A 85 -3.95 -20.09 -8.45
CA GLU A 85 -4.74 -19.39 -7.43
C GLU A 85 -3.95 -18.66 -6.33
N SER A 86 -2.71 -18.23 -6.61
CA SER A 86 -1.85 -17.54 -5.62
C SER A 86 -2.35 -16.15 -5.23
N LEU A 87 -3.25 -15.55 -6.03
CA LEU A 87 -3.77 -14.19 -5.90
C LEU A 87 -2.67 -13.12 -5.91
N PHE A 88 -1.65 -13.27 -6.76
CA PHE A 88 -0.61 -12.25 -6.93
C PHE A 88 -1.21 -10.88 -7.28
N GLY A 89 -0.80 -9.82 -6.58
CA GLY A 89 -1.42 -8.50 -6.72
C GLY A 89 -2.63 -8.28 -5.80
N ASN A 90 -2.82 -9.12 -4.77
CA ASN A 90 -3.91 -8.95 -3.80
C ASN A 90 -3.74 -7.66 -2.98
N SER A 91 -2.54 -7.41 -2.48
CA SER A 91 -2.13 -6.16 -1.86
C SER A 91 -0.84 -5.68 -2.53
N VAL A 92 -0.76 -4.37 -2.76
CA VAL A 92 0.37 -3.72 -3.46
C VAL A 92 0.83 -2.50 -2.67
N ALA A 93 2.14 -2.27 -2.61
CA ALA A 93 2.71 -1.09 -1.97
C ALA A 93 3.92 -0.60 -2.75
N ILE A 94 4.16 0.71 -2.76
CA ILE A 94 5.25 1.35 -3.50
C ILE A 94 5.90 2.45 -2.66
N PHE A 95 7.23 2.52 -2.71
CA PHE A 95 8.01 3.63 -2.20
C PHE A 95 9.27 3.80 -3.06
N ASP A 96 9.43 4.98 -3.64
CA ASP A 96 10.53 5.32 -4.54
C ASP A 96 10.65 4.33 -5.71
N THR A 97 11.80 3.64 -5.84
CA THR A 97 12.04 2.66 -6.91
C THR A 97 11.61 1.24 -6.54
N HIS A 98 10.89 1.04 -5.43
CA HIS A 98 10.59 -0.29 -4.89
C HIS A 98 9.09 -0.55 -4.84
N VAL A 99 8.71 -1.74 -5.31
CA VAL A 99 7.34 -2.23 -5.18
C VAL A 99 7.31 -3.56 -4.45
N VAL A 100 6.30 -3.72 -3.61
CA VAL A 100 6.03 -4.93 -2.86
C VAL A 100 4.66 -5.43 -3.28
N ILE A 101 4.55 -6.72 -3.58
CA ILE A 101 3.31 -7.32 -4.08
C ILE A 101 3.08 -8.64 -3.37
N SER A 102 1.88 -8.85 -2.85
CA SER A 102 1.53 -10.08 -2.16
C SER A 102 0.82 -11.10 -3.06
N ALA A 103 1.00 -12.38 -2.69
CA ALA A 103 0.30 -13.54 -3.21
C ALA A 103 -0.12 -14.42 -2.01
N PRO A 104 -1.18 -14.02 -1.27
CA PRO A 104 -1.50 -14.61 0.03
C PRO A 104 -1.97 -16.07 -0.05
N TYR A 105 -2.38 -16.55 -1.22
CA TYR A 105 -2.84 -17.93 -1.41
C TYR A 105 -1.79 -18.83 -2.04
N GLU A 106 -0.57 -18.32 -2.21
CA GLU A 106 0.53 -19.10 -2.70
C GLU A 106 0.88 -20.24 -1.73
N SER A 107 1.03 -21.44 -2.27
CA SER A 107 1.46 -22.64 -1.56
C SER A 107 2.91 -22.98 -1.93
N TYR A 108 3.69 -23.48 -0.98
CA TYR A 108 5.06 -23.93 -1.21
C TYR A 108 5.43 -25.00 -0.19
N ASP A 109 6.42 -25.85 -0.51
CA ASP A 109 6.94 -26.92 0.36
C ASP A 109 5.82 -27.79 0.98
N ASP A 110 4.83 -28.18 0.17
CA ASP A 110 3.63 -28.94 0.54
C ASP A 110 2.68 -28.26 1.54
N LEU A 111 2.95 -27.00 1.92
CA LEU A 111 2.09 -26.22 2.80
C LEU A 111 1.08 -25.40 1.99
N GLN A 112 -0.20 -25.58 2.29
CA GLN A 112 -1.28 -24.92 1.58
C GLN A 112 -1.50 -23.47 2.03
N LYS A 113 -1.57 -22.53 1.07
CA LYS A 113 -1.98 -21.13 1.27
C LYS A 113 -1.28 -20.44 2.45
N THR A 114 0.00 -20.74 2.62
CA THR A 114 0.90 -20.09 3.59
C THR A 114 1.10 -18.61 3.23
N GLY A 115 1.12 -18.30 1.93
CA GLY A 115 1.26 -16.95 1.39
C GLY A 115 2.71 -16.57 1.10
N SER A 116 2.89 -15.60 0.21
CA SER A 116 4.21 -15.08 -0.20
C SER A 116 4.13 -13.60 -0.54
N VAL A 117 5.26 -12.91 -0.41
CA VAL A 117 5.42 -11.49 -0.79
C VAL A 117 6.64 -11.33 -1.67
N TYR A 118 6.52 -10.53 -2.73
CA TYR A 118 7.54 -10.31 -3.73
C TYR A 118 8.00 -8.87 -3.70
N ILE A 119 9.30 -8.66 -3.81
CA ILE A 119 9.94 -7.34 -3.87
C ILE A 119 10.54 -7.18 -5.26
N PHE A 120 10.17 -6.09 -5.93
CA PHE A 120 10.76 -5.67 -7.19
C PHE A 120 11.40 -4.29 -7.04
N GLU A 121 12.47 -4.07 -7.77
CA GLU A 121 13.22 -2.82 -7.82
C GLU A 121 13.32 -2.33 -9.27
N LYS A 122 13.11 -1.04 -9.49
CA LYS A 122 13.37 -0.38 -10.76
C LYS A 122 14.86 -0.11 -10.90
N ASP A 123 15.50 -0.74 -11.87
CA ASP A 123 16.91 -0.53 -12.15
C ASP A 123 17.19 0.85 -12.78
N ILE A 124 18.48 1.18 -12.91
CA ILE A 124 18.93 2.44 -13.54
C ILE A 124 18.52 2.59 -15.01
N SER A 125 18.13 1.50 -15.68
CA SER A 125 17.67 1.50 -17.07
C SER A 125 16.14 1.63 -17.14
N GLY A 126 15.46 1.66 -16.00
CA GLY A 126 14.01 1.75 -15.88
C GLY A 126 13.28 0.41 -15.90
N ASN A 127 13.97 -0.72 -15.90
CA ASN A 127 13.36 -2.05 -15.88
C ASN A 127 13.03 -2.47 -14.45
N TRP A 128 11.91 -3.16 -14.27
CA TRP A 128 11.53 -3.73 -12.99
C TRP A 128 12.06 -5.15 -12.85
N ILE A 129 12.84 -5.39 -11.79
CA ILE A 129 13.52 -6.66 -11.54
C ILE A 129 13.05 -7.24 -10.20
N GLN A 130 12.65 -8.50 -10.18
CA GLN A 130 12.35 -9.20 -8.94
C GLN A 130 13.64 -9.43 -8.15
N LYS A 131 13.72 -8.92 -6.92
CA LYS A 131 14.89 -9.04 -6.04
C LYS A 131 14.73 -10.17 -5.04
N LYS A 132 13.52 -10.34 -4.49
CA LYS A 132 13.28 -11.28 -3.40
C LYS A 132 11.84 -11.79 -3.39
N ARG A 133 11.69 -13.05 -3.00
CA ARG A 133 10.44 -13.64 -2.50
C ARG A 133 10.62 -13.90 -1.00
N ILE A 134 9.67 -13.42 -0.21
CA ILE A 134 9.58 -13.61 1.25
C ILE A 134 8.42 -14.56 1.51
N THR A 135 8.71 -15.60 2.29
CA THR A 135 7.73 -16.60 2.72
C THR A 135 7.38 -16.43 4.18
N ASN A 136 6.23 -16.94 4.60
CA ASN A 136 5.77 -16.85 5.98
C ASN A 136 6.77 -17.50 6.97
N PRO A 137 7.29 -16.76 7.97
CA PRO A 137 8.21 -17.31 8.97
C PRO A 137 7.62 -18.42 9.84
N SER A 138 6.29 -18.45 10.06
CA SER A 138 5.65 -19.49 10.88
C SER A 138 5.61 -20.86 10.19
N GLN A 139 5.67 -20.88 8.85
CA GLN A 139 5.49 -22.07 8.02
C GLN A 139 4.21 -22.87 8.33
N LYS A 140 3.11 -22.19 8.70
CA LYS A 140 1.80 -22.80 8.94
C LYS A 140 0.84 -22.61 7.76
N GLU A 141 0.10 -23.67 7.43
CA GLU A 141 -0.92 -23.64 6.39
C GLU A 141 -2.03 -22.63 6.70
N TYR A 142 -2.61 -22.03 5.65
CA TYR A 142 -3.74 -21.10 5.73
C TYR A 142 -3.52 -19.83 6.56
N ASP A 143 -2.27 -19.48 6.86
CA ASP A 143 -1.91 -18.23 7.54
C ASP A 143 -2.15 -16.98 6.67
N TYR A 144 -2.18 -17.15 5.34
CA TYR A 144 -2.39 -16.09 4.35
C TYR A 144 -1.40 -14.92 4.49
N PHE A 145 -0.11 -15.22 4.64
CA PHE A 145 0.95 -14.21 4.69
C PHE A 145 0.95 -13.32 3.45
N GLY A 146 0.99 -12.01 3.65
CA GLY A 146 0.77 -11.03 2.58
C GLY A 146 -0.68 -10.56 2.46
N HIS A 147 -1.51 -10.75 3.48
CA HIS A 147 -2.89 -10.25 3.47
C HIS A 147 -2.95 -8.73 3.29
N SER A 148 -2.14 -8.00 4.06
CA SER A 148 -1.90 -6.57 3.90
C SER A 148 -0.40 -6.31 3.94
N ILE A 149 0.08 -5.39 3.10
CA ILE A 149 1.49 -5.00 3.02
C ILE A 149 1.64 -3.48 3.08
N ALA A 150 2.75 -2.99 3.60
CA ALA A 150 3.13 -1.59 3.53
C ALA A 150 4.66 -1.46 3.40
N ILE A 151 5.13 -0.41 2.73
CA ILE A 151 6.56 -0.10 2.57
C ILE A 151 6.79 1.39 2.79
N HIS A 152 7.86 1.73 3.52
CA HIS A 152 8.39 3.08 3.58
C HIS A 152 9.89 3.02 3.84
N LYS A 153 10.69 3.68 2.99
CA LYS A 153 12.16 3.57 3.01
C LYS A 153 12.59 2.10 3.00
N ASN A 154 13.31 1.66 4.03
CA ASN A 154 13.89 0.33 4.13
C ASN A 154 12.98 -0.66 4.88
N ASN A 155 11.81 -0.25 5.34
CA ASN A 155 10.96 -1.09 6.16
C ASN A 155 9.79 -1.63 5.32
N ILE A 156 9.60 -2.94 5.34
CA ILE A 156 8.44 -3.63 4.80
C ILE A 156 7.68 -4.25 5.96
N VAL A 157 6.38 -4.03 5.98
CA VAL A 157 5.48 -4.61 6.97
C VAL A 157 4.52 -5.54 6.24
N VAL A 158 4.35 -6.77 6.76
CA VAL A 158 3.53 -7.81 6.14
C VAL A 158 2.66 -8.48 7.19
N SER A 159 1.35 -8.57 6.95
CA SER A 159 0.45 -9.32 7.84
C SER A 159 0.17 -10.75 7.37
N ALA A 160 -0.10 -11.62 8.34
CA ALA A 160 -0.64 -12.97 8.18
C ALA A 160 -1.86 -13.11 9.10
N ILE A 161 -3.05 -12.82 8.57
CA ILE A 161 -4.28 -12.60 9.36
C ILE A 161 -4.80 -13.85 10.09
N ASN A 162 -4.39 -15.04 9.67
CA ASN A 162 -4.89 -16.31 10.21
C ASN A 162 -3.87 -17.09 11.03
N ASN A 163 -2.68 -16.55 11.19
CA ASN A 163 -1.65 -17.17 11.99
C ASN A 163 -2.08 -17.14 13.47
N ASP A 164 -2.30 -18.34 14.03
CA ASP A 164 -2.84 -18.71 15.37
C ASP A 164 -4.00 -19.72 15.24
N ASP A 165 -3.73 -20.84 14.54
CA ASP A 165 -4.58 -22.04 14.50
C ASP A 165 -6.07 -21.80 14.18
N ASN A 166 -6.35 -20.82 13.29
CA ASN A 166 -7.67 -20.40 12.81
C ASN A 166 -8.49 -19.46 13.72
N ASP A 167 -7.90 -18.87 14.76
CA ASP A 167 -8.63 -17.90 15.61
C ASP A 167 -8.58 -16.46 15.08
N ARG A 168 -8.07 -16.21 13.86
CA ARG A 168 -7.98 -14.87 13.23
C ARG A 168 -7.35 -13.78 14.13
N SER A 169 -6.52 -14.17 15.09
CA SER A 169 -5.74 -13.24 15.91
C SER A 169 -4.79 -12.46 15.00
N GLY A 170 -4.06 -13.15 14.12
CA GLY A 170 -3.23 -12.53 13.09
C GLY A 170 -1.87 -12.05 13.61
N PHE A 171 -0.86 -12.12 12.76
CA PHE A 171 0.50 -11.65 13.04
C PHE A 171 0.90 -10.56 12.05
N VAL A 172 1.77 -9.65 12.47
CA VAL A 172 2.42 -8.68 11.58
C VAL A 172 3.92 -8.81 11.70
N TYR A 173 4.59 -8.98 10.57
CA TYR A 173 6.02 -9.13 10.46
C TYR A 173 6.63 -7.85 9.91
N VAL A 174 7.70 -7.38 10.55
CA VAL A 174 8.46 -6.22 10.12
C VAL A 174 9.81 -6.69 9.60
N TYR A 175 10.09 -6.32 8.37
CA TYR A 175 11.34 -6.63 7.70
C TYR A 175 12.11 -5.33 7.46
N ASN A 176 13.40 -5.37 7.75
CA ASN A 176 14.32 -4.34 7.32
C ASN A 176 15.06 -4.80 6.07
N ILE A 177 15.20 -3.89 5.12
CA ILE A 177 15.95 -4.07 3.89
C ILE A 177 17.28 -3.32 4.04
N ASP A 178 18.35 -4.06 4.34
CA ASP A 178 19.71 -3.50 4.35
C ASP A 178 20.18 -3.24 2.92
N ASP A 179 20.04 -4.27 2.09
CA ASP A 179 20.05 -4.20 0.63
C ASP A 179 18.98 -5.18 0.14
N TYR A 180 18.37 -4.95 -1.02
CA TYR A 180 17.20 -5.73 -1.48
C TYR A 180 17.46 -7.23 -1.72
N ASN A 181 18.70 -7.70 -1.56
CA ASN A 181 19.04 -9.13 -1.51
C ASN A 181 19.04 -9.67 -0.06
N ASN A 182 19.35 -8.79 0.90
CA ASN A 182 19.40 -8.99 2.35
C ASN A 182 18.17 -8.38 3.03
N VAL A 183 17.07 -9.13 2.99
CA VAL A 183 15.83 -8.80 3.71
C VAL A 183 15.82 -9.58 5.02
N ASN A 184 15.86 -8.86 6.13
CA ASN A 184 15.96 -9.43 7.48
C ASN A 184 14.65 -9.26 8.24
N LEU A 185 14.16 -10.33 8.87
CA LEU A 185 13.03 -10.23 9.79
C LEU A 185 13.52 -9.54 11.07
N GLU A 186 13.01 -8.34 11.32
CA GLU A 186 13.41 -7.50 12.44
C GLU A 186 12.47 -7.68 13.64
N SER A 187 11.17 -7.82 13.41
CA SER A 187 10.19 -7.92 14.50
C SER A 187 8.94 -8.68 14.08
N THR A 188 8.31 -9.29 15.08
CA THR A 188 6.98 -9.89 14.97
C THR A 188 6.07 -9.18 15.96
N LEU A 189 5.07 -8.49 15.44
CA LEU A 189 4.06 -7.75 16.19
C LEU A 189 2.82 -8.63 16.32
N ILE A 190 2.23 -8.62 17.52
CA ILE A 190 1.04 -9.39 17.87
C ILE A 190 0.05 -8.50 18.62
N SER A 191 -1.24 -8.84 18.53
CA SER A 191 -2.26 -8.29 19.41
C SER A 191 -2.33 -9.07 20.73
N ASN A 192 -3.09 -8.52 21.69
CA ASN A 192 -3.35 -9.18 22.98
C ASN A 192 -4.68 -9.95 23.00
N TYR A 193 -5.38 -10.04 21.87
CA TYR A 193 -6.72 -10.60 21.78
C TYR A 193 -6.80 -11.58 20.62
N SER A 194 -7.70 -12.55 20.74
CA SER A 194 -8.01 -13.46 19.65
C SER A 194 -9.29 -13.05 18.90
N ASP A 195 -9.47 -13.52 17.67
CA ASP A 195 -10.48 -13.11 16.68
C ASP A 195 -10.62 -11.59 16.50
N ASP A 196 -9.54 -10.84 16.70
CA ASP A 196 -9.54 -9.39 16.54
C ASP A 196 -9.14 -8.95 15.12
N SER A 197 -8.66 -9.88 14.29
CA SER A 197 -8.16 -9.65 12.94
C SER A 197 -7.08 -8.59 12.89
N PHE A 198 -6.14 -8.66 13.84
CA PHE A 198 -4.94 -7.85 13.82
C PHE A 198 -4.17 -8.05 12.51
N GLY A 199 -3.78 -6.93 11.89
CA GLY A 199 -3.13 -6.95 10.58
C GLY A 199 -4.11 -6.97 9.39
N SER A 200 -5.41 -6.74 9.61
CA SER A 200 -6.38 -6.57 8.50
C SER A 200 -5.99 -5.42 7.58
N CYS A 201 -5.45 -4.34 8.15
CA CYS A 201 -4.85 -3.26 7.41
C CYS A 201 -3.63 -2.74 8.16
N ILE A 202 -2.62 -2.33 7.40
CA ILE A 202 -1.37 -1.79 7.95
C ILE A 202 -0.92 -0.57 7.16
N ASN A 203 -0.22 0.34 7.83
CA ASN A 203 0.46 1.44 7.18
C ASN A 203 1.75 1.77 7.94
N ILE A 204 2.75 2.30 7.24
CA ILE A 204 4.04 2.69 7.81
C ILE A 204 4.47 4.02 7.23
N TYR A 205 4.98 4.90 8.10
CA TYR A 205 5.62 6.15 7.73
C TYR A 205 6.80 6.36 8.67
N ASP A 206 8.00 6.47 8.13
CA ASP A 206 9.24 6.58 8.90
C ASP A 206 9.38 5.51 10.00
N ASP A 207 9.38 5.95 11.26
CA ASP A 207 9.57 5.17 12.48
C ASP A 207 8.24 4.71 13.11
N MET A 208 7.12 4.87 12.42
CA MET A 208 5.79 4.57 12.93
C MET A 208 5.05 3.55 12.07
N ILE A 209 4.58 2.48 12.72
CA ILE A 209 3.70 1.46 12.12
C ILE A 209 2.33 1.55 12.79
N VAL A 210 1.27 1.55 12.00
CA VAL A 210 -0.11 1.45 12.48
C VAL A 210 -0.75 0.17 11.97
N VAL A 211 -1.42 -0.55 12.87
CA VAL A 211 -2.05 -1.85 12.59
C VAL A 211 -3.49 -1.85 13.04
N GLY A 212 -4.41 -2.17 12.13
CA GLY A 212 -5.83 -2.30 12.41
C GLY A 212 -6.22 -3.70 12.90
N ALA A 213 -7.09 -3.75 13.90
CA ALA A 213 -7.75 -4.95 14.40
C ALA A 213 -9.27 -4.68 14.49
N PRO A 214 -9.99 -4.61 13.35
CA PRO A 214 -11.36 -4.14 13.29
C PRO A 214 -12.38 -5.04 13.99
N ARG A 215 -12.05 -6.32 14.24
CA ARG A 215 -12.94 -7.25 14.95
C ARG A 215 -12.76 -7.23 16.47
N SER A 216 -11.74 -6.53 16.97
CA SER A 216 -11.50 -6.38 18.41
C SER A 216 -12.72 -5.84 19.16
N ASN A 217 -12.82 -6.19 20.45
CA ASN A 217 -13.81 -5.62 21.38
C ASN A 217 -15.25 -5.68 20.82
N ASN A 218 -15.68 -6.87 20.40
CA ASN A 218 -16.96 -7.13 19.73
C ASN A 218 -17.13 -6.30 18.44
N SER A 219 -16.11 -6.31 17.57
CA SER A 219 -16.10 -5.54 16.32
C SER A 219 -16.33 -4.04 16.48
N LYS A 220 -16.02 -3.49 17.67
CA LYS A 220 -15.85 -2.04 17.83
C LYS A 220 -14.59 -1.57 17.12
N GLY A 221 -13.54 -2.39 17.20
CA GLY A 221 -12.26 -2.18 16.52
C GLY A 221 -11.23 -1.42 17.36
N THR A 222 -9.96 -1.72 17.10
CA THR A 222 -8.78 -1.13 17.76
C THR A 222 -7.71 -0.86 16.71
N VAL A 223 -6.91 0.19 16.90
CA VAL A 223 -5.68 0.45 16.16
C VAL A 223 -4.49 0.38 17.12
N TYR A 224 -3.44 -0.32 16.71
CA TYR A 224 -2.18 -0.44 17.44
C TYR A 224 -1.13 0.42 16.76
N ILE A 225 -0.36 1.17 17.54
CA ILE A 225 0.68 2.07 17.03
C ILE A 225 2.00 1.63 17.63
N TYR A 226 2.89 1.20 16.75
CA TYR A 226 4.25 0.78 17.09
C TYR A 226 5.22 1.85 16.64
N ARG A 227 6.24 2.08 17.46
CA ARG A 227 7.30 3.03 17.18
C ARG A 227 8.66 2.36 17.23
N TYR A 228 9.51 2.70 16.28
CA TYR A 228 10.91 2.30 16.32
C TYR A 228 11.66 3.16 17.34
N ASN A 229 12.23 2.54 18.36
CA ASN A 229 12.84 3.25 19.48
C ASN A 229 14.37 3.34 19.37
N ASP A 230 14.99 4.11 20.27
CA ASP A 230 16.45 4.29 20.34
C ASP A 230 17.21 2.98 20.66
N THR A 231 16.52 1.93 21.12
CA THR A 231 17.12 0.60 21.35
C THR A 231 17.05 -0.29 20.12
N LEU A 232 16.73 0.27 18.94
CA LEU A 232 16.65 -0.45 17.66
C LEU A 232 15.60 -1.57 17.69
N SER A 233 14.40 -1.26 18.18
CA SER A 233 13.30 -2.21 18.27
C SER A 233 11.95 -1.54 18.07
N TRP A 234 11.02 -2.27 17.46
CA TRP A 234 9.62 -1.85 17.35
C TRP A 234 8.88 -2.13 18.66
N ILE A 235 8.39 -1.08 19.31
CA ILE A 235 7.63 -1.19 20.56
C ILE A 235 6.20 -0.71 20.37
N LEU A 236 5.24 -1.39 21.01
CA LEU A 236 3.86 -0.91 21.08
C LEU A 236 3.82 0.35 21.93
N GLU A 237 3.57 1.50 21.31
CA GLU A 237 3.54 2.80 21.97
C GLU A 237 2.11 3.17 22.40
N TYR A 238 1.12 2.92 21.54
CA TYR A 238 -0.29 3.22 21.83
C TYR A 238 -1.25 2.16 21.31
N THR A 239 -2.39 2.05 21.98
CA THR A 239 -3.62 1.46 21.44
C THR A 239 -4.70 2.53 21.39
N LEU A 240 -5.30 2.71 20.21
CA LEU A 240 -6.39 3.64 19.97
C LEU A 240 -7.69 2.88 19.77
N GLY A 241 -8.73 3.30 20.48
CA GLY A 241 -10.11 2.93 20.21
C GLY A 241 -10.94 4.18 19.96
N SER A 242 -12.12 4.01 19.39
CA SER A 242 -13.06 5.11 19.15
C SER A 242 -14.06 5.25 20.29
N LEU A 243 -14.23 6.48 20.80
CA LEU A 243 -15.29 6.83 21.75
C LEU A 243 -16.70 6.80 21.12
N PHE A 244 -16.76 6.73 19.78
CA PHE A 244 -18.00 6.73 19.01
C PHE A 244 -18.37 5.33 18.50
N SER A 245 -17.45 4.36 18.65
CA SER A 245 -17.66 2.98 18.22
C SER A 245 -18.76 2.27 19.01
N LYS A 246 -19.63 1.60 18.26
CA LYS A 246 -20.58 0.59 18.70
C LYS A 246 -20.15 -0.79 18.19
N GLU A 247 -20.82 -1.83 18.64
CA GLU A 247 -20.66 -3.16 18.04
C GLU A 247 -20.79 -3.09 16.51
N ASN A 248 -19.91 -3.79 15.79
CA ASN A 248 -19.83 -3.78 14.32
C ASN A 248 -19.51 -2.39 13.70
N SER A 249 -18.76 -1.54 14.40
CA SER A 249 -18.23 -0.29 13.80
C SER A 249 -17.01 -0.53 12.93
N PHE A 250 -16.23 -1.56 13.25
CA PHE A 250 -15.00 -1.91 12.54
C PHE A 250 -13.97 -0.77 12.50
N PHE A 251 -13.75 -0.09 13.64
CA PHE A 251 -12.69 0.93 13.74
C PHE A 251 -11.31 0.32 13.48
N GLY A 252 -10.54 0.93 12.58
CA GLY A 252 -9.29 0.34 12.11
C GLY A 252 -9.48 -0.64 10.95
N PHE A 253 -10.59 -0.54 10.21
CA PHE A 253 -10.77 -1.29 8.96
C PHE A 253 -9.90 -0.73 7.83
N SER A 254 -9.78 0.59 7.75
CA SER A 254 -8.90 1.28 6.81
C SER A 254 -8.05 2.30 7.56
N LEU A 255 -6.80 2.45 7.15
CA LEU A 255 -5.81 3.30 7.81
C LEU A 255 -4.97 4.02 6.75
N SER A 256 -4.60 5.27 7.04
CA SER A 256 -3.54 5.95 6.30
C SER A 256 -2.79 6.87 7.26
N LEU A 257 -1.47 6.75 7.26
CA LEU A 257 -0.55 7.52 8.09
C LEU A 257 0.31 8.39 7.18
N TYR A 258 0.41 9.67 7.52
CA TYR A 258 1.35 10.58 6.88
C TYR A 258 1.97 11.48 7.95
N GLU A 259 3.29 11.36 8.14
CA GLU A 259 4.04 11.99 9.23
C GLU A 259 3.41 11.70 10.60
N THR A 260 2.71 12.68 11.19
CA THR A 260 2.08 12.61 12.51
C THR A 260 0.56 12.53 12.45
N ASN A 261 -0.03 12.42 11.27
CA ASN A 261 -1.47 12.40 11.05
C ASN A 261 -1.93 11.01 10.64
N LEU A 262 -2.83 10.44 11.43
CA LEU A 262 -3.44 9.14 11.21
C LEU A 262 -4.93 9.32 10.92
N ILE A 263 -5.40 8.79 9.79
CA ILE A 263 -6.82 8.64 9.53
C ILE A 263 -7.22 7.19 9.76
N VAL A 264 -8.34 7.00 10.47
CA VAL A 264 -8.92 5.69 10.75
C VAL A 264 -10.35 5.63 10.24
N GLY A 265 -10.64 4.66 9.38
CA GLY A 265 -11.99 4.35 8.92
C GLY A 265 -12.74 3.38 9.84
N SER A 266 -14.06 3.58 9.92
CA SER A 266 -15.04 2.78 10.64
C SER A 266 -16.31 2.66 9.80
N TYR A 267 -16.21 1.95 8.67
CA TYR A 267 -17.26 1.91 7.66
C TYR A 267 -18.61 1.38 8.19
N GLY A 268 -18.59 0.55 9.25
CA GLY A 268 -19.81 0.03 9.87
C GLY A 268 -20.66 1.12 10.56
N GLN A 269 -20.11 2.32 10.75
CA GLN A 269 -20.82 3.51 11.21
C GLN A 269 -20.64 4.69 10.23
N ASP A 270 -20.27 4.42 8.97
CA ASP A 270 -20.03 5.42 7.93
C ASP A 270 -19.16 6.58 8.43
N ARG A 271 -18.04 6.26 9.07
CA ARG A 271 -17.26 7.21 9.85
C ARG A 271 -15.77 7.12 9.57
N ILE A 272 -15.10 8.26 9.71
CA ILE A 272 -13.65 8.37 9.87
C ILE A 272 -13.31 9.23 11.08
N GLU A 273 -12.15 8.96 11.67
CA GLU A 273 -11.56 9.74 12.73
C GLU A 273 -10.12 10.10 12.37
N ILE A 274 -9.72 11.34 12.63
CA ILE A 274 -8.37 11.85 12.35
C ILE A 274 -7.67 12.10 13.68
N PHE A 275 -6.54 11.44 13.87
CA PHE A 275 -5.69 11.56 15.04
C PHE A 275 -4.40 12.26 14.65
N ASN A 276 -3.95 13.18 15.50
CA ASN A 276 -2.64 13.82 15.37
C ASN A 276 -1.77 13.46 16.59
N LEU A 277 -0.51 13.14 16.33
CA LEU A 277 0.49 12.93 17.38
C LEU A 277 0.98 14.27 17.91
N VAL A 278 0.62 14.57 19.15
CA VAL A 278 1.07 15.77 19.85
C VAL A 278 2.28 15.40 20.71
N SER A 279 3.44 15.99 20.38
CA SER A 279 4.68 15.85 21.14
C SER A 279 5.08 17.19 21.76
N ASN A 280 4.97 17.27 23.08
CA ASN A 280 5.47 18.40 23.88
C ASN A 280 6.58 17.89 24.82
N SER A 281 7.37 18.78 25.40
CA SER A 281 8.54 18.43 26.22
C SER A 281 8.29 17.42 27.36
N ASN A 282 7.03 17.23 27.77
CA ASN A 282 6.65 16.37 28.91
C ASN A 282 5.60 15.30 28.55
N LEU A 283 5.05 15.28 27.33
CA LEU A 283 3.96 14.36 26.98
C LEU A 283 3.91 14.14 25.47
N ILE A 284 3.97 12.87 25.08
CA ILE A 284 3.58 12.37 23.77
C ILE A 284 2.18 11.77 23.93
N HIS A 285 1.25 12.09 23.03
CA HIS A 285 -0.06 11.45 22.99
C HIS A 285 -0.76 11.70 21.65
N TRP A 286 -1.65 10.78 21.27
CA TRP A 286 -2.53 10.95 20.13
C TRP A 286 -3.81 11.69 20.54
N THR A 287 -4.18 12.70 19.76
CA THR A 287 -5.42 13.47 19.97
C THR A 287 -6.34 13.29 18.77
N ASN A 288 -7.60 12.93 19.01
CA ASN A 288 -8.64 12.99 17.99
C ASN A 288 -8.93 14.45 17.64
N THR A 289 -8.60 14.86 16.43
CA THR A 289 -8.80 16.24 15.94
C THR A 289 -10.11 16.41 15.20
N HIS A 290 -10.54 15.36 14.49
CA HIS A 290 -11.76 15.36 13.70
C HIS A 290 -12.46 14.01 13.77
N ASN A 291 -13.78 14.08 13.68
CA ASN A 291 -14.66 12.95 13.53
C ASN A 291 -15.71 13.31 12.49
N ILE A 292 -15.71 12.63 11.35
CA ILE A 292 -16.59 12.90 10.21
C ILE A 292 -17.40 11.63 9.95
N HIS A 293 -18.71 11.77 9.77
CA HIS A 293 -19.59 10.65 9.47
C HIS A 293 -20.70 11.04 8.49
N LEU A 294 -21.21 10.05 7.76
CA LEU A 294 -22.36 10.18 6.88
C LEU A 294 -23.45 9.19 7.31
N ASP A 295 -24.60 9.64 7.81
CA ASP A 295 -25.65 8.71 8.26
C ASP A 295 -26.54 8.22 7.10
N ASN A 296 -25.96 7.56 6.10
CA ASN A 296 -26.66 7.19 4.86
C ASN A 296 -26.34 5.78 4.32
N ASN A 297 -25.69 4.90 5.10
CA ASN A 297 -25.27 3.55 4.70
C ASN A 297 -24.35 3.56 3.47
N SER A 298 -23.52 4.58 3.31
CA SER A 298 -22.64 4.73 2.15
C SER A 298 -21.36 3.90 2.20
N LEU A 299 -21.11 3.22 3.32
CA LEU A 299 -19.83 2.65 3.72
C LEU A 299 -18.73 3.72 3.76
N PHE A 300 -19.05 4.93 4.22
CA PHE A 300 -18.06 6.01 4.32
C PHE A 300 -16.93 5.63 5.27
N GLY A 301 -15.68 5.84 4.84
CA GLY A 301 -14.50 5.35 5.57
C GLY A 301 -14.12 3.92 5.21
N TYR A 302 -14.66 3.36 4.14
CA TYR A 302 -14.24 2.05 3.62
C TYR A 302 -12.77 2.06 3.18
N SER A 303 -12.34 3.14 2.54
CA SER A 303 -10.95 3.41 2.20
C SER A 303 -10.60 4.84 2.59
N VAL A 304 -9.35 5.08 3.00
CA VAL A 304 -8.87 6.40 3.41
C VAL A 304 -7.45 6.60 2.91
N THR A 305 -7.10 7.83 2.53
CA THR A 305 -5.72 8.22 2.25
C THR A 305 -5.49 9.69 2.63
N ILE A 306 -4.29 10.00 3.14
CA ILE A 306 -3.89 11.33 3.57
C ILE A 306 -2.51 11.69 3.01
N ASN A 307 -2.33 12.96 2.67
CA ASN A 307 -1.02 13.60 2.57
C ASN A 307 -1.05 14.98 3.23
N ASN A 308 -0.01 15.79 3.02
CA ASN A 308 0.07 17.14 3.59
C ASN A 308 -1.06 18.10 3.19
N ASN A 309 -1.69 17.89 2.04
CA ASN A 309 -2.64 18.83 1.45
C ASN A 309 -4.07 18.28 1.39
N PHE A 310 -4.25 16.96 1.37
CA PHE A 310 -5.55 16.36 1.10
C PHE A 310 -5.83 15.13 1.95
N ILE A 311 -7.12 14.94 2.19
CA ILE A 311 -7.72 13.72 2.71
C ILE A 311 -8.72 13.24 1.67
N VAL A 312 -8.64 11.96 1.32
CA VAL A 312 -9.63 11.32 0.45
C VAL A 312 -10.22 10.12 1.16
N ILE A 313 -11.54 9.99 1.09
CA ILE A 313 -12.32 8.98 1.79
C ILE A 313 -13.26 8.31 0.81
N GLY A 314 -13.17 6.99 0.70
CA GLY A 314 -14.09 6.18 -0.10
C GLY A 314 -15.38 5.86 0.63
N ALA A 315 -16.47 5.86 -0.13
CA ALA A 315 -17.82 5.53 0.30
C ALA A 315 -18.52 4.73 -0.81
N PRO A 316 -18.09 3.48 -1.04
CA PRO A 316 -18.44 2.71 -2.24
C PRO A 316 -19.92 2.36 -2.38
N ASN A 317 -20.71 2.44 -1.31
CA ASN A 317 -22.16 2.19 -1.33
C ASN A 317 -22.98 3.48 -1.33
N SER A 318 -22.36 4.63 -1.65
CA SER A 318 -23.08 5.91 -1.73
C SER A 318 -24.19 5.88 -2.77
N ASN A 319 -25.37 6.38 -2.38
CA ASN A 319 -26.54 6.48 -3.25
C ASN A 319 -26.96 7.95 -3.40
N PHE A 320 -27.28 8.37 -4.63
CA PHE A 320 -27.67 9.74 -4.94
C PHE A 320 -28.98 9.73 -5.73
N ASP A 321 -30.06 10.24 -5.11
CA ASP A 321 -31.45 10.13 -5.60
C ASP A 321 -31.79 11.03 -6.82
N GLU A 322 -30.84 11.79 -7.38
CA GLU A 322 -31.08 12.71 -8.50
C GLU A 322 -30.36 12.28 -9.78
N GLY A 323 -31.00 11.44 -10.60
CA GLY A 323 -30.55 11.12 -11.96
C GLY A 323 -29.23 10.35 -12.09
N ALA A 324 -28.52 10.16 -10.97
CA ALA A 324 -27.33 9.34 -10.85
C ALA A 324 -27.72 7.88 -10.57
N ARG A 325 -26.94 6.97 -11.15
CA ARG A 325 -27.11 5.53 -11.03
C ARG A 325 -27.14 5.16 -9.54
N ALA A 326 -28.21 4.50 -9.10
CA ALA A 326 -28.31 4.05 -7.71
C ALA A 326 -27.05 3.29 -7.35
N ASN A 327 -26.57 3.44 -6.12
CA ASN A 327 -25.46 2.62 -5.62
C ASN A 327 -24.15 2.81 -6.42
N ALA A 328 -23.90 4.02 -6.89
CA ALA A 328 -22.73 4.29 -7.73
C ALA A 328 -21.40 4.37 -6.97
N GLY A 329 -21.45 4.56 -5.65
CA GLY A 329 -20.27 4.84 -4.85
C GLY A 329 -19.77 6.28 -5.03
N ALA A 330 -18.98 6.74 -4.08
CA ALA A 330 -18.38 8.07 -4.09
C ALA A 330 -17.01 8.08 -3.41
N ILE A 331 -16.26 9.13 -3.72
CA ILE A 331 -15.14 9.58 -2.90
C ILE A 331 -15.45 10.99 -2.39
N TYR A 332 -15.02 11.26 -1.16
CA TYR A 332 -15.09 12.57 -0.53
C TYR A 332 -13.67 13.08 -0.35
N LEU A 333 -13.47 14.34 -0.70
CA LEU A 333 -12.17 14.99 -0.69
C LEU A 333 -12.22 16.24 0.17
N TYR A 334 -11.24 16.36 1.05
CA TYR A 334 -11.04 17.50 1.93
C TYR A 334 -9.65 18.06 1.69
N GLU A 335 -9.53 19.38 1.57
CA GLU A 335 -8.26 20.08 1.54
C GLU A 335 -7.83 20.44 2.97
N ILE A 336 -6.55 20.27 3.26
CA ILE A 336 -5.95 20.55 4.56
C ILE A 336 -5.31 21.93 4.48
N SER A 337 -5.80 22.87 5.28
CA SER A 337 -5.20 24.20 5.43
C SER A 337 -4.78 24.42 6.88
N GLY A 338 -3.54 24.08 7.19
CA GLY A 338 -3.06 24.00 8.58
C GLY A 338 -3.73 22.83 9.30
N ASN A 339 -4.39 23.09 10.43
CA ASN A 339 -5.12 22.07 11.19
C ASN A 339 -6.63 22.04 10.88
N VAL A 340 -7.06 22.69 9.80
CA VAL A 340 -8.47 22.85 9.44
C VAL A 340 -8.72 22.16 8.11
N LEU A 341 -9.79 21.37 8.06
CA LEU A 341 -10.32 20.84 6.81
C LEU A 341 -11.15 21.93 6.12
N VAL A 342 -10.72 22.30 4.92
CA VAL A 342 -11.40 23.27 4.06
C VAL A 342 -11.85 22.58 2.77
N ASN A 343 -12.88 23.13 2.13
CA ASN A 343 -13.33 22.72 0.79
C ASN A 343 -13.66 21.22 0.63
N GLU A 344 -14.88 20.83 0.99
CA GLU A 344 -15.40 19.49 0.68
C GLU A 344 -15.83 19.41 -0.79
N LYS A 345 -15.25 18.44 -1.51
CA LYS A 345 -15.72 18.01 -2.84
C LYS A 345 -16.04 16.53 -2.78
N TYR A 346 -16.95 16.07 -3.64
CA TYR A 346 -17.17 14.64 -3.83
C TYR A 346 -17.26 14.32 -5.31
N PHE A 347 -16.81 13.11 -5.67
CA PHE A 347 -16.97 12.54 -7.00
C PHE A 347 -17.82 11.28 -6.88
N ILE A 348 -18.77 11.10 -7.79
CA ILE A 348 -19.67 9.94 -7.83
C ILE A 348 -19.16 9.01 -8.93
N GLY A 349 -19.18 7.70 -8.67
CA GLY A 349 -18.89 6.70 -9.68
C GLY A 349 -19.83 6.81 -10.88
N ASN A 350 -19.33 6.45 -12.06
CA ASN A 350 -20.14 6.46 -13.27
C ASN A 350 -20.97 5.18 -13.45
N ASN A 351 -20.90 4.19 -12.55
CA ASN A 351 -21.52 2.86 -12.70
C ASN A 351 -22.34 2.49 -11.45
N SER A 352 -23.48 1.80 -11.60
CA SER A 352 -24.25 1.24 -10.47
C SER A 352 -23.65 -0.09 -9.97
N SER A 353 -22.50 -0.04 -9.32
CA SER A 353 -21.70 -1.22 -8.96
C SER A 353 -21.41 -1.40 -7.48
N ASN A 354 -21.74 -0.41 -6.64
CA ASN A 354 -21.33 -0.36 -5.24
C ASN A 354 -19.82 -0.51 -5.03
N SER A 355 -18.99 0.03 -5.92
CA SER A 355 -17.54 -0.15 -5.79
C SER A 355 -16.66 1.04 -6.15
N PHE A 356 -17.19 2.14 -6.68
CA PHE A 356 -16.34 3.33 -6.87
C PHE A 356 -15.85 3.87 -5.52
N GLY A 357 -14.54 3.99 -5.37
CA GLY A 357 -13.92 4.38 -4.09
C GLY A 357 -13.58 3.21 -3.17
N THR A 358 -13.67 1.95 -3.64
CA THR A 358 -13.26 0.78 -2.83
C THR A 358 -11.77 0.81 -2.48
N ASN A 359 -10.90 1.22 -3.41
CA ASN A 359 -9.50 1.52 -3.10
C ASN A 359 -9.12 2.88 -3.67
N ILE A 360 -8.29 3.60 -2.92
CA ILE A 360 -7.81 4.93 -3.27
C ILE A 360 -6.32 5.02 -2.92
N ALA A 361 -5.56 5.72 -3.75
CA ALA A 361 -4.15 6.01 -3.47
C ALA A 361 -3.84 7.43 -3.91
N LEU A 362 -3.11 8.16 -3.08
CA LEU A 362 -2.81 9.58 -3.24
C LEU A 362 -1.30 9.80 -3.09
N SER A 363 -0.72 10.51 -4.04
CA SER A 363 0.64 11.04 -3.92
C SER A 363 0.67 12.44 -4.50
N ASN A 364 1.17 13.41 -3.73
CA ASN A 364 1.17 14.83 -4.12
C ASN A 364 -0.25 15.31 -4.55
N ASN A 365 -0.41 15.64 -5.82
CA ASN A 365 -1.65 16.10 -6.44
C ASN A 365 -2.32 15.01 -7.31
N ASN A 366 -1.83 13.78 -7.25
CA ASN A 366 -2.23 12.67 -8.10
C ASN A 366 -3.04 11.67 -7.27
N LEU A 367 -4.26 11.39 -7.71
CA LEU A 367 -5.19 10.50 -7.04
C LEU A 367 -5.61 9.38 -8.01
N VAL A 368 -5.56 8.15 -7.52
CA VAL A 368 -6.01 6.94 -8.22
C VAL A 368 -7.17 6.35 -7.42
N VAL A 369 -8.27 6.02 -8.11
CA VAL A 369 -9.51 5.53 -7.49
C VAL A 369 -10.00 4.32 -8.26
N SER A 370 -10.26 3.21 -7.57
CA SER A 370 -10.78 2.01 -8.22
C SER A 370 -12.29 1.84 -8.05
N ASP A 371 -12.89 1.17 -9.05
CA ASP A 371 -14.26 0.69 -9.09
C ASP A 371 -14.24 -0.81 -9.48
N PRO A 372 -13.75 -1.70 -8.60
CA PRO A 372 -13.41 -3.07 -8.97
C PRO A 372 -14.60 -3.94 -9.40
N ASN A 373 -15.84 -3.56 -9.06
CA ASN A 373 -17.06 -4.23 -9.51
C ASN A 373 -17.88 -3.36 -10.47
N GLY A 374 -17.31 -2.26 -10.98
CA GLY A 374 -17.89 -1.44 -12.03
C GLY A 374 -18.50 -2.32 -13.12
N VAL A 375 -19.74 -2.02 -13.51
CA VAL A 375 -20.36 -2.61 -14.69
C VAL A 375 -20.91 -1.45 -15.49
N ASN A 376 -20.38 -1.25 -16.71
CA ASN A 376 -21.01 -0.35 -17.66
C ASN A 376 -21.99 -1.16 -18.49
N ASP A 377 -23.05 -0.53 -19.00
CA ASP A 377 -24.28 -1.20 -19.48
C ASP A 377 -24.07 -2.24 -20.61
N ASP A 378 -22.89 -2.28 -21.23
CA ASP A 378 -22.53 -3.26 -22.27
C ASP A 378 -21.37 -4.20 -21.91
N PHE A 379 -20.63 -3.97 -20.81
CA PHE A 379 -19.45 -4.77 -20.45
C PHE A 379 -19.09 -4.67 -18.94
N SER A 380 -18.72 -5.79 -18.33
CA SER A 380 -18.21 -5.89 -16.95
C SER A 380 -16.75 -5.45 -16.86
N PHE A 381 -16.49 -4.18 -17.15
CA PHE A 381 -15.18 -3.58 -17.07
C PHE A 381 -14.91 -3.06 -15.66
N ARG A 382 -13.68 -3.22 -15.16
CA ARG A 382 -13.26 -2.85 -13.80
C ARG A 382 -12.37 -1.60 -13.87
N PRO A 383 -12.95 -0.38 -13.85
CA PRO A 383 -12.19 0.83 -14.12
C PRO A 383 -11.35 1.27 -12.93
N VAL A 384 -10.21 1.87 -13.26
CA VAL A 384 -9.37 2.66 -12.38
C VAL A 384 -9.30 4.07 -12.95
N TYR A 385 -9.76 5.03 -12.15
CA TYR A 385 -9.88 6.43 -12.50
C TYR A 385 -8.67 7.19 -11.98
N PHE A 386 -8.20 8.15 -12.78
CA PHE A 386 -7.07 9.00 -12.45
C PHE A 386 -7.55 10.43 -12.35
N TYR A 387 -7.27 11.06 -11.23
CA TYR A 387 -7.60 12.45 -10.95
C TYR A 387 -6.32 13.23 -10.64
N ASN A 388 -6.23 14.45 -11.13
CA ASN A 388 -5.17 15.38 -10.77
C ASN A 388 -5.75 16.67 -10.20
N TYR A 389 -5.09 17.19 -9.18
CA TYR A 389 -5.32 18.54 -8.70
C TYR A 389 -4.43 19.52 -9.44
N SER A 390 -5.04 20.28 -10.35
CA SER A 390 -4.34 21.37 -11.03
C SER A 390 -4.63 22.69 -10.32
N SER A 391 -3.59 23.38 -9.88
CA SER A 391 -3.66 24.81 -9.64
C SER A 391 -3.79 25.50 -10.99
N GLY A 392 -4.87 26.21 -11.20
CA GLY A 392 -5.26 26.81 -12.46
C GLY A 392 -4.50 28.09 -12.71
N PHE A 393 -3.18 28.00 -12.73
CA PHE A 393 -2.24 28.88 -13.40
C PHE A 393 -0.94 28.08 -13.55
N LEU A 394 -0.75 27.47 -14.73
CA LEU A 394 0.59 27.26 -15.26
C LEU A 394 1.15 28.66 -15.54
N TYR A 395 1.71 29.31 -14.53
CA TYR A 395 2.87 30.13 -14.86
C TYR A 395 3.95 29.10 -15.19
N PRO A 396 4.54 29.09 -16.39
CA PRO A 396 5.84 28.46 -16.53
C PRO A 396 6.71 28.99 -15.37
N GLU A 397 7.51 28.12 -14.75
CA GLU A 397 8.56 28.61 -13.85
C GLU A 397 9.20 29.82 -14.54
N PRO A 398 9.32 30.97 -13.85
CA PRO A 398 10.06 32.08 -14.44
C PRO A 398 11.41 31.49 -14.86
N GLU A 399 11.74 31.62 -16.16
CA GLU A 399 13.10 31.32 -16.62
C GLU A 399 14.04 31.97 -15.61
N PRO A 400 15.06 31.24 -15.10
CA PRO A 400 15.97 31.81 -14.11
C PRO A 400 16.41 33.16 -14.65
N GLU A 401 16.13 34.23 -13.87
CA GLU A 401 16.53 35.57 -14.27
C GLU A 401 18.02 35.49 -14.64
N PRO A 402 18.44 36.05 -15.79
CA PRO A 402 19.83 36.02 -16.17
C PRO A 402 20.64 36.54 -15.00
N GLU A 403 21.62 35.74 -14.54
CA GLU A 403 22.49 36.14 -13.43
C GLU A 403 22.97 37.57 -13.70
N PRO A 404 22.88 38.49 -12.71
CA PRO A 404 23.35 39.85 -12.90
C PRO A 404 24.81 39.80 -13.36
N GLU A 405 25.11 40.46 -14.48
CA GLU A 405 26.49 40.60 -14.95
C GLU A 405 27.35 41.09 -13.77
N PRO A 406 28.52 40.47 -13.53
CA PRO A 406 29.36 40.84 -12.39
C PRO A 406 29.67 42.34 -12.46
N GLU A 407 29.33 43.06 -11.38
CA GLU A 407 29.69 44.46 -11.26
C GLU A 407 31.21 44.63 -11.47
N PRO A 408 31.65 45.65 -12.22
CA PRO A 408 33.08 45.87 -12.43
C PRO A 408 33.77 46.08 -11.08
N GLU A 409 34.83 45.31 -10.83
CA GLU A 409 35.64 45.41 -9.62
C GLU A 409 36.09 46.87 -9.41
N PRO A 410 35.91 47.44 -8.20
CA PRO A 410 36.37 48.80 -7.92
C PRO A 410 37.90 48.88 -8.01
N GLU A 411 38.40 49.93 -8.66
CA GLU A 411 39.83 50.23 -8.74
C GLU A 411 40.45 50.30 -7.32
N PRO A 412 41.65 49.73 -7.12
CA PRO A 412 42.26 49.68 -5.79
C PRO A 412 42.58 51.08 -5.27
N GLU A 413 42.01 51.41 -4.11
CA GLU A 413 42.34 52.65 -3.39
C GLU A 413 43.83 52.68 -3.00
N PRO A 414 44.47 53.87 -3.01
CA PRO A 414 45.87 54.02 -2.65
C PRO A 414 46.13 53.64 -1.18
N GLN A 415 47.14 52.78 -0.97
CA GLN A 415 47.57 52.32 0.35
C GLN A 415 47.97 53.50 1.27
N PRO A 416 47.49 53.53 2.53
CA PRO A 416 48.00 54.44 3.54
C PRO A 416 49.45 54.13 3.92
N GLU A 417 50.24 55.18 4.18
CA GLU A 417 51.61 55.07 4.69
C GLU A 417 51.68 54.32 6.04
N PRO A 418 52.78 53.60 6.34
CA PRO A 418 52.88 52.81 7.56
C PRO A 418 52.99 53.69 8.81
N GLU A 419 52.08 53.52 9.75
CA GLU A 419 52.21 54.07 11.10
C GLU A 419 53.29 53.31 11.91
N PRO A 420 54.00 54.01 12.82
CA PRO A 420 55.15 53.44 13.54
C PRO A 420 54.75 52.32 14.51
N GLN A 421 55.56 51.25 14.52
CA GLN A 421 55.41 50.08 15.38
C GLN A 421 55.45 50.45 16.88
N PRO A 422 54.50 49.96 17.69
CA PRO A 422 54.62 49.98 19.15
C PRO A 422 55.76 49.08 19.65
N GLU A 423 56.49 49.55 20.66
CA GLU A 423 57.54 48.80 21.35
C GLU A 423 57.02 47.46 21.93
N PRO A 424 57.85 46.39 21.98
CA PRO A 424 57.43 45.10 22.51
C PRO A 424 57.15 45.21 24.02
N GLN A 425 55.92 44.89 24.43
CA GLN A 425 55.61 44.64 25.83
C GLN A 425 56.19 43.28 26.29
N PRO A 426 56.58 43.14 27.56
CA PRO A 426 57.23 41.92 28.07
C PRO A 426 56.31 40.69 27.98
N GLU A 427 56.89 39.55 27.61
CA GLU A 427 56.22 38.24 27.64
C GLU A 427 55.63 37.96 29.04
N PRO A 428 54.38 37.47 29.14
CA PRO A 428 53.85 36.96 30.40
C PRO A 428 54.67 35.75 30.84
N GLU A 429 55.24 35.82 32.04
CA GLU A 429 55.87 34.66 32.70
C GLU A 429 54.86 33.51 32.77
N ARG A 430 55.30 32.30 32.40
CA ARG A 430 54.50 31.08 32.50
C ARG A 430 54.05 30.91 33.96
N SER A 431 52.74 30.99 34.18
CA SER A 431 52.11 30.45 35.38
C SER A 431 52.40 28.95 35.48
N PRO A 432 52.72 28.40 36.66
CA PRO A 432 52.95 26.97 36.82
C PRO A 432 51.72 26.16 36.38
N GLU A 433 51.94 25.04 35.70
CA GLU A 433 50.92 24.03 35.46
C GLU A 433 50.25 23.64 36.79
N PRO A 434 48.91 23.50 36.85
CA PRO A 434 48.26 22.96 38.03
C PRO A 434 48.77 21.55 38.30
N GLU A 435 49.21 21.28 39.53
CA GLU A 435 49.48 19.92 39.98
C GLU A 435 48.23 19.05 39.78
N PRO A 436 48.37 17.81 39.28
CA PRO A 436 47.24 16.92 39.09
C PRO A 436 46.54 16.68 40.43
N GLN A 437 45.24 16.98 40.48
CA GLN A 437 44.40 16.61 41.62
C GLN A 437 44.42 15.08 41.75
N PRO A 438 44.47 14.54 42.98
CA PRO A 438 44.40 13.10 43.19
C PRO A 438 43.09 12.56 42.63
N GLU A 439 43.18 11.46 41.88
CA GLU A 439 42.02 10.70 41.40
C GLU A 439 41.10 10.37 42.59
N PRO A 440 39.76 10.46 42.44
CA PRO A 440 38.84 10.00 43.46
C PRO A 440 39.11 8.52 43.76
N GLU A 441 39.31 8.18 45.04
CA GLU A 441 39.37 6.78 45.46
C GLU A 441 38.11 6.05 44.96
N PRO A 442 38.25 4.83 44.42
CA PRO A 442 37.10 4.07 43.94
C PRO A 442 36.14 3.84 45.11
N GLN A 443 34.88 4.23 44.91
CA GLN A 443 33.81 3.90 45.85
C GLN A 443 33.72 2.36 45.97
N PRO A 444 33.47 1.82 47.17
CA PRO A 444 33.28 0.39 47.35
C PRO A 444 32.16 -0.11 46.42
N GLU A 445 32.44 -1.14 45.65
CA GLU A 445 31.41 -1.84 44.88
C GLU A 445 30.26 -2.24 45.82
N PRO A 446 28.99 -2.04 45.42
CA PRO A 446 27.86 -2.56 46.16
C PRO A 446 28.03 -4.06 46.37
N GLN A 447 28.02 -4.51 47.62
CA GLN A 447 27.97 -5.95 47.90
C GLN A 447 26.73 -6.54 47.21
N PRO A 448 26.84 -7.71 46.57
CA PRO A 448 25.69 -8.37 45.98
C PRO A 448 24.60 -8.57 47.03
N GLU A 449 23.38 -8.14 46.73
CA GLU A 449 22.21 -8.51 47.52
C GLU A 449 22.12 -10.05 47.57
N PRO A 450 21.80 -10.65 48.73
CA PRO A 450 21.65 -12.09 48.82
C PRO A 450 20.57 -12.56 47.84
N GLN A 451 20.94 -13.46 46.93
CA GLN A 451 20.01 -14.12 46.04
C GLN A 451 18.87 -14.75 46.87
N PRO A 452 17.59 -14.61 46.44
CA PRO A 452 16.49 -15.37 47.03
C PRO A 452 16.82 -16.86 47.00
N GLU A 453 16.62 -17.55 48.13
CA GLU A 453 16.69 -19.02 48.15
C GLU A 453 15.73 -19.58 47.09
N PRO A 454 16.17 -20.58 46.30
CA PRO A 454 15.30 -21.18 45.30
C PRO A 454 14.06 -21.77 45.96
N GLU A 455 12.89 -21.39 45.46
CA GLU A 455 11.62 -22.00 45.87
C GLU A 455 11.69 -23.52 45.68
N PRO A 456 11.14 -24.31 46.62
CA PRO A 456 11.14 -25.76 46.51
C PRO A 456 10.43 -26.18 45.21
N ALA A 457 11.12 -27.02 44.43
CA ALA A 457 10.60 -27.57 43.18
C ALA A 457 9.22 -28.22 43.41
N PRO A 458 8.25 -28.00 42.50
CA PRO A 458 6.96 -28.68 42.57
C PRO A 458 7.15 -30.20 42.64
N GLU A 459 6.42 -30.86 43.55
CA GLU A 459 6.38 -32.31 43.59
C GLU A 459 5.94 -32.86 42.22
N PRO A 460 6.60 -33.91 41.70
CA PRO A 460 6.26 -34.47 40.40
C PRO A 460 4.81 -34.95 40.41
N GLN A 461 4.02 -34.41 39.48
CA GLN A 461 2.68 -34.92 39.21
C GLN A 461 2.77 -36.38 38.73
N PRO A 462 1.82 -37.25 39.13
CA PRO A 462 1.82 -38.65 38.71
C PRO A 462 1.77 -38.76 37.19
N GLU A 463 2.69 -39.56 36.63
CA GLU A 463 2.73 -39.90 35.20
C GLU A 463 1.36 -40.44 34.75
N PRO A 464 0.83 -39.99 33.60
CA PRO A 464 -0.38 -40.56 33.04
C PRO A 464 -0.16 -42.04 32.70
N GLU A 465 -1.13 -42.89 33.09
CA GLU A 465 -1.13 -44.30 32.75
C GLU A 465 -0.98 -44.50 31.23
N PRO A 466 -0.17 -45.47 30.79
CA PRO A 466 0.05 -45.71 29.37
C PRO A 466 -1.27 -46.08 28.68
N GLN A 467 -1.63 -45.32 27.65
CA GLN A 467 -2.74 -45.67 26.76
C GLN A 467 -2.42 -47.00 26.04
N PRO A 468 -3.44 -47.86 25.81
CA PRO A 468 -3.25 -49.12 25.12
C PRO A 468 -2.71 -48.91 23.70
N GLU A 469 -1.67 -49.67 23.35
CA GLU A 469 -1.09 -49.72 22.01
C GLU A 469 -2.18 -50.04 20.97
N PRO A 470 -2.23 -49.33 19.83
CA PRO A 470 -3.15 -49.68 18.75
C PRO A 470 -2.80 -51.05 18.17
N GLU A 471 -3.82 -51.90 18.03
CA GLU A 471 -3.70 -53.20 17.38
C GLU A 471 -3.13 -53.06 15.96
N PRO A 472 -2.23 -53.97 15.52
CA PRO A 472 -1.64 -53.90 14.19
C PRO A 472 -2.73 -54.05 13.12
N GLN A 473 -2.80 -53.06 12.22
CA GLN A 473 -3.60 -53.17 11.00
C GLN A 473 -3.05 -54.29 10.11
N PRO A 474 -3.92 -55.04 9.41
CA PRO A 474 -3.48 -56.09 8.50
C PRO A 474 -2.67 -55.51 7.32
N GLU A 475 -1.57 -56.19 6.98
CA GLU A 475 -0.75 -55.89 5.80
C GLU A 475 -1.63 -55.93 4.53
N PRO A 476 -1.47 -54.97 3.59
CA PRO A 476 -2.16 -55.02 2.31
C PRO A 476 -1.67 -56.21 1.48
N GLU A 477 -2.61 -56.96 0.90
CA GLU A 477 -2.34 -58.01 -0.08
C GLU A 477 -1.61 -57.42 -1.31
N PRO A 478 -0.67 -58.16 -1.93
CA PRO A 478 0.04 -57.69 -3.10
C PRO A 478 -0.93 -57.53 -4.29
N GLU A 479 -0.93 -56.33 -4.88
CA GLU A 479 -1.59 -56.06 -6.16
C GLU A 479 -1.01 -56.93 -7.29
N PRO A 480 -1.83 -57.35 -8.27
CA PRO A 480 -1.36 -58.16 -9.39
C PRO A 480 -0.42 -57.35 -10.31
N GLU A 481 0.71 -57.97 -10.68
CA GLU A 481 1.64 -57.45 -11.70
C GLU A 481 0.88 -57.16 -13.01
N SER A 482 1.02 -55.93 -13.50
CA SER A 482 0.49 -55.51 -14.79
C SER A 482 1.36 -56.06 -15.93
N GLU A 483 0.72 -56.72 -16.91
CA GLU A 483 1.37 -57.16 -18.15
C GLU A 483 1.99 -55.97 -18.92
N PRO A 484 3.08 -56.19 -19.68
CA PRO A 484 3.73 -55.10 -20.42
C PRO A 484 2.86 -54.60 -21.58
N GLU A 485 2.64 -53.29 -21.63
CA GLU A 485 1.99 -52.60 -22.75
C GLU A 485 2.78 -52.80 -24.07
N PRO A 486 2.09 -52.91 -25.22
CA PRO A 486 2.74 -53.02 -26.52
C PRO A 486 3.33 -51.67 -26.97
N ASN A 487 4.49 -51.74 -27.61
CA ASN A 487 5.21 -50.61 -28.20
C ASN A 487 4.30 -49.69 -29.04
N PRO A 488 4.41 -48.36 -28.92
CA PRO A 488 3.71 -47.44 -29.80
C PRO A 488 4.27 -47.50 -31.24
N GLU A 489 3.38 -47.52 -32.22
CA GLU A 489 3.69 -47.39 -33.65
C GLU A 489 4.27 -45.99 -33.96
N PRO A 490 5.12 -45.86 -35.01
CA PRO A 490 5.73 -44.58 -35.36
C PRO A 490 4.71 -43.57 -35.88
N SER A 491 4.81 -42.33 -35.40
CA SER A 491 4.02 -41.18 -35.89
C SER A 491 4.32 -40.85 -37.36
N PRO A 492 3.33 -40.37 -38.12
CA PRO A 492 3.54 -39.85 -39.47
C PRO A 492 4.28 -38.51 -39.47
N GLU A 493 5.08 -38.26 -40.51
CA GLU A 493 5.81 -37.01 -40.76
C GLU A 493 4.84 -35.82 -40.95
N PRO A 494 5.23 -34.59 -40.54
CA PRO A 494 4.39 -33.41 -40.69
C PRO A 494 4.30 -32.94 -42.15
N GLU A 495 3.09 -32.57 -42.57
CA GLU A 495 2.82 -31.91 -43.85
C GLU A 495 3.36 -30.47 -43.88
N PRO A 496 3.71 -29.92 -45.05
CA PRO A 496 4.33 -28.60 -45.16
C PRO A 496 3.33 -27.45 -44.92
N GLU A 497 3.79 -26.43 -44.20
CA GLU A 497 3.05 -25.19 -43.92
C GLU A 497 2.77 -24.35 -45.19
N PRO A 498 1.63 -23.63 -45.27
CA PRO A 498 1.30 -22.74 -46.37
C PRO A 498 2.04 -21.38 -46.28
N GLU A 499 2.38 -20.82 -47.45
CA GLU A 499 3.04 -19.51 -47.61
C GLU A 499 2.14 -18.32 -47.18
N PRO A 500 2.74 -17.21 -46.69
CA PRO A 500 1.98 -16.06 -46.19
C PRO A 500 1.44 -15.15 -47.32
N GLU A 501 0.20 -14.68 -47.16
CA GLU A 501 -0.46 -13.70 -48.03
C GLU A 501 0.03 -12.25 -47.77
N PRO A 502 -0.07 -11.34 -48.76
CA PRO A 502 0.47 -9.97 -48.67
C PRO A 502 -0.40 -9.02 -47.85
N GLU A 503 0.24 -8.15 -47.07
CA GLU A 503 -0.38 -7.09 -46.26
C GLU A 503 -0.98 -5.94 -47.09
N PRO A 504 -2.12 -5.35 -46.69
CA PRO A 504 -2.69 -4.17 -47.35
C PRO A 504 -2.13 -2.83 -46.82
N GLU A 505 -1.91 -1.87 -47.74
CA GLU A 505 -1.57 -0.46 -47.44
C GLU A 505 -2.76 0.30 -46.82
N ILE A 506 -2.49 1.07 -45.74
CA ILE A 506 -3.48 1.87 -45.01
C ILE A 506 -3.54 3.30 -45.57
N VAL A 507 -4.74 3.74 -45.96
CA VAL A 507 -5.09 5.15 -46.20
C VAL A 507 -5.89 5.66 -44.99
N VAL A 508 -5.41 6.75 -44.36
CA VAL A 508 -5.95 7.29 -43.10
C VAL A 508 -7.10 8.27 -43.36
N ILE A 509 -8.27 8.00 -42.78
CA ILE A 509 -9.28 9.00 -42.39
C ILE A 509 -9.92 8.54 -41.06
N ASP A 510 -10.03 9.47 -40.10
CA ASP A 510 -10.55 9.41 -38.72
C ASP A 510 -11.30 8.14 -38.27
N ASN A 511 -10.58 7.24 -37.58
CA ASN A 511 -11.14 6.05 -36.91
C ASN A 511 -10.66 5.92 -35.47
N VAL A 512 -11.51 5.41 -34.57
CA VAL A 512 -11.10 4.91 -33.26
C VAL A 512 -10.55 3.49 -33.44
N VAL A 513 -9.28 3.30 -33.09
CA VAL A 513 -8.61 2.00 -33.11
C VAL A 513 -8.64 1.43 -31.70
N ILE A 514 -9.32 0.28 -31.53
CA ILE A 514 -9.26 -0.46 -30.26
C ILE A 514 -8.23 -1.58 -30.42
N TYR A 515 -7.23 -1.56 -29.54
CA TYR A 515 -6.21 -2.61 -29.46
C TYR A 515 -6.59 -3.61 -28.39
N TRP A 516 -6.43 -4.89 -28.69
CA TRP A 516 -6.33 -5.91 -27.66
C TRP A 516 -5.20 -6.88 -27.99
N ASN A 517 -4.48 -7.25 -26.94
CA ASN A 517 -3.33 -8.12 -27.05
C ASN A 517 -3.81 -9.58 -27.07
N LYS A 518 -3.51 -10.30 -28.16
CA LYS A 518 -3.69 -11.75 -28.24
C LYS A 518 -2.34 -12.41 -27.95
N ILE A 519 -2.36 -13.50 -27.18
CA ILE A 519 -1.17 -14.34 -26.99
C ILE A 519 -1.27 -15.47 -28.00
N ASP A 520 -0.22 -15.66 -28.82
CA ASP A 520 -0.15 -16.78 -29.75
C ASP A 520 0.11 -18.11 -29.02
N GLU A 521 0.05 -19.22 -29.75
CA GLU A 521 0.28 -20.56 -29.19
C GLU A 521 1.70 -20.74 -28.62
N SER A 522 2.62 -19.80 -28.88
CA SER A 522 3.99 -19.77 -28.37
C SER A 522 4.16 -18.83 -27.16
N GLY A 523 3.10 -18.20 -26.68
CA GLY A 523 3.16 -17.33 -25.51
C GLY A 523 3.61 -15.89 -25.80
N ASN A 524 3.72 -15.49 -27.07
CA ASN A 524 4.13 -14.13 -27.44
C ASN A 524 2.92 -13.24 -27.71
N PHE A 525 3.06 -11.95 -27.37
CA PHE A 525 2.04 -10.95 -27.68
C PHE A 525 2.04 -10.63 -29.17
N VAL A 526 0.90 -10.88 -29.81
CA VAL A 526 0.60 -10.44 -31.16
C VAL A 526 -0.41 -9.29 -31.07
N LYS A 527 -0.07 -8.17 -31.70
CA LYS A 527 -0.91 -6.99 -31.75
C LYS A 527 -2.07 -7.25 -32.71
N ASP A 528 -3.27 -7.37 -32.16
CA ASP A 528 -4.51 -7.46 -32.94
C ASP A 528 -5.32 -6.19 -32.75
N TYR A 529 -6.04 -5.75 -33.78
CA TYR A 529 -6.82 -4.52 -33.73
C TYR A 529 -8.11 -4.66 -34.52
N SER A 530 -9.17 -4.06 -33.98
CA SER A 530 -10.42 -3.84 -34.70
C SER A 530 -10.63 -2.35 -34.92
N ILE A 531 -10.95 -1.99 -36.15
CA ILE A 531 -11.28 -0.61 -36.54
C ILE A 531 -12.80 -0.46 -36.51
N TYR A 532 -13.31 0.45 -35.69
CA TYR A 532 -14.73 0.81 -35.69
C TYR A 532 -14.95 2.15 -36.39
N ASN A 533 -15.77 2.16 -37.43
CA ASN A 533 -16.17 3.38 -38.15
C ASN A 533 -17.44 3.94 -37.49
N TYR A 534 -17.38 5.17 -36.97
CA TYR A 534 -18.58 5.87 -36.49
C TYR A 534 -19.31 6.52 -37.67
N GLY A 535 -20.43 5.94 -38.11
CA GLY A 535 -21.38 6.58 -39.03
C GLY A 535 -22.53 7.25 -38.27
N GLU A 536 -23.25 8.18 -38.92
CA GLU A 536 -24.40 8.94 -38.37
C GLU A 536 -25.55 8.07 -37.78
N ASN A 537 -25.50 6.74 -37.94
CA ASN A 537 -26.52 5.80 -37.46
C ASN A 537 -26.02 4.78 -36.41
N GLY A 538 -24.85 5.00 -35.80
CA GLY A 538 -24.27 4.08 -34.81
C GLY A 538 -23.30 3.05 -35.40
N ILE A 539 -22.78 2.18 -34.52
CA ILE A 539 -21.71 1.20 -34.79
C ILE A 539 -22.21 0.17 -35.83
N VAL A 540 -21.45 -0.02 -36.93
CA VAL A 540 -21.66 -1.09 -37.92
C VAL A 540 -20.60 -2.16 -37.76
#